data_AF-A0A2E5TSJ7-F1
#
_entry.id   AF-A0A2E5TSJ7-F1
#
_cell.length_a   1.000
_cell.length_b   1.000
_cell.length_c   1.000
_cell.angle_alpha   90.00
_cell.angle_beta   90.00
_cell.angle_gamma   90.00
#
_symmetry.space_group_name_H-M   'P 1'
#
loop_
_entity.id
_entity.type
_entity.pdbx_description
1 polymer ?
#
loop_
_entity_poly.entity_id
_entity_poly.type
_entity_poly.pdbx_seq_one_letter_code
_entity_poly.pdbx_strand_id
1 'polypeptide(L)'
;MHVNATNKDGETALHFAVMHENTDLVTFLLEKGTDVNARNKNGCSPQNFAGYKKNIELAILLLEKNISKKGDKAMNLIQTISGTKALR
;
A
#
# COMPACT_ATOMS: atom_id res chain seq x y z
N MET A 1 14.15 5.55 -14.43
CA MET A 1 14.12 5.62 -12.95
C MET A 1 13.78 4.23 -12.43
N HIS A 2 14.66 3.59 -11.64
CA HIS A 2 14.47 2.21 -11.17
C HIS A 2 13.74 2.20 -9.82
N VAL A 3 12.42 2.42 -9.84
CA VAL A 3 11.61 2.62 -8.60
C VAL A 3 11.52 1.39 -7.69
N ASN A 4 11.82 0.21 -8.24
CA ASN A 4 11.83 -1.06 -7.51
C ASN A 4 13.22 -1.46 -7.02
N ALA A 5 14.20 -0.55 -7.05
CA ALA A 5 15.50 -0.82 -6.46
C ALA A 5 15.36 -1.12 -4.96
N THR A 6 16.15 -2.08 -4.47
CA THR A 6 16.15 -2.53 -3.08
C THR A 6 17.48 -2.25 -2.41
N ASN A 7 17.43 -1.98 -1.10
CA ASN A 7 18.63 -1.95 -0.26
C ASN A 7 19.12 -3.38 0.07
N LYS A 8 20.15 -3.48 0.93
CA LYS A 8 20.68 -4.76 1.39
C LYS A 8 19.65 -5.62 2.13
N ASP A 9 18.58 -5.05 2.64
CA ASP A 9 17.51 -5.75 3.37
C ASP A 9 16.31 -6.10 2.49
N GLY A 10 16.38 -5.81 1.19
CA GLY A 10 15.27 -6.04 0.26
C GLY A 10 14.18 -4.97 0.32
N GLU A 11 14.42 -3.86 1.00
CA GLU A 11 13.46 -2.78 1.15
C GLU A 11 13.54 -1.82 -0.04
N THR A 12 12.38 -1.49 -0.60
CA THR A 12 12.21 -0.53 -1.67
C THR A 12 11.99 0.88 -1.13
N ALA A 13 12.06 1.89 -1.99
CA ALA A 13 11.68 3.27 -1.65
C ALA A 13 10.26 3.35 -1.05
N LEU A 14 9.34 2.47 -1.49
CA LEU A 14 7.97 2.42 -0.98
C LEU A 14 7.91 1.91 0.48
N HIS A 15 8.80 1.01 0.90
CA HIS A 15 8.88 0.61 2.32
C HIS A 15 9.19 1.81 3.21
N PHE A 16 10.19 2.61 2.82
CA PHE A 16 10.60 3.79 3.57
C PHE A 16 9.54 4.88 3.55
N ALA A 17 8.91 5.15 2.41
CA ALA A 17 7.84 6.13 2.29
C ALA A 17 6.66 5.81 3.22
N VAL A 18 6.31 4.51 3.32
CA VAL A 18 5.26 4.04 4.23
C VAL A 18 5.69 4.08 5.69
N MET A 19 6.92 3.65 6.00
CA MET A 19 7.48 3.70 7.35
C MET A 19 7.47 5.11 7.96
N HIS A 20 7.75 6.11 7.13
CA HIS A 20 7.78 7.53 7.50
C HIS A 20 6.42 8.24 7.31
N GLU A 21 5.36 7.52 6.92
CA GLU A 21 4.01 8.07 6.72
C GLU A 21 3.98 9.26 5.74
N ASN A 22 4.88 9.25 4.75
CA ASN A 22 5.00 10.31 3.76
C ASN A 22 4.06 10.04 2.58
N THR A 23 2.80 10.47 2.73
CA THR A 23 1.73 10.24 1.75
C THR A 23 2.05 10.80 0.35
N ASP A 24 2.72 11.95 0.27
CA ASP A 24 3.11 12.55 -1.01
C ASP A 24 4.11 11.67 -1.75
N LEU A 25 5.14 11.19 -1.03
CA LEU A 25 6.14 10.29 -1.59
C LEU A 25 5.54 8.94 -1.97
N VAL A 26 4.62 8.41 -1.16
CA VAL A 26 3.89 7.18 -1.48
C VAL A 26 3.09 7.36 -2.77
N THR A 27 2.31 8.45 -2.89
CA THR A 27 1.52 8.74 -4.10
C THR A 27 2.41 8.85 -5.34
N PHE A 28 3.50 9.62 -5.25
CA PHE A 28 4.47 9.75 -6.34
C PHE A 28 5.06 8.40 -6.76
N LEU A 29 5.46 7.55 -5.81
CA LEU A 29 5.99 6.21 -6.12
C LEU A 29 4.92 5.33 -6.77
N LEU A 30 3.67 5.37 -6.29
CA LEU A 30 2.57 4.61 -6.88
C LEU A 30 2.29 5.01 -8.33
N GLU A 31 2.32 6.31 -8.66
CA GLU A 31 2.18 6.82 -10.03
C GLU A 31 3.29 6.36 -10.96
N LYS A 32 4.50 6.14 -10.44
CA LYS A 32 5.65 5.64 -11.21
C LYS A 32 5.61 4.13 -11.45
N GLY A 33 4.54 3.44 -11.01
CA GLY A 33 4.36 2.02 -11.27
C GLY A 33 5.18 1.11 -10.36
N THR A 34 5.50 1.58 -9.15
CA THR A 34 6.26 0.81 -8.16
C THR A 34 5.51 -0.48 -7.78
N ASP A 35 6.26 -1.55 -7.50
CA ASP A 35 5.69 -2.80 -7.00
C ASP A 35 5.26 -2.66 -5.53
N VAL A 36 3.96 -2.52 -5.33
CA VAL A 36 3.32 -2.41 -4.00
C VAL A 36 3.41 -3.70 -3.19
N ASN A 37 3.68 -4.84 -3.84
CA ASN A 37 3.76 -6.15 -3.22
C ASN A 37 5.21 -6.58 -2.94
N ALA A 38 6.20 -5.73 -3.23
CA ALA A 38 7.60 -6.02 -2.96
C ALA A 38 7.78 -6.46 -1.50
N ARG A 39 8.52 -7.54 -1.27
CA ARG A 39 8.78 -8.06 0.07
C ARG A 39 10.25 -7.92 0.41
N ASN A 40 10.53 -7.38 1.59
CA ASN A 40 11.87 -7.37 2.15
C ASN A 40 12.30 -8.78 2.58
N LYS A 41 13.53 -8.93 3.07
CA LYS A 41 14.09 -10.22 3.53
C LYS A 41 13.30 -10.88 4.66
N ASN A 42 12.54 -10.10 5.44
CA ASN A 42 11.66 -10.59 6.51
C ASN A 42 10.28 -11.02 5.97
N GLY A 43 10.05 -10.93 4.67
CA GLY A 43 8.75 -11.23 4.05
C GLY A 43 7.71 -10.12 4.23
N CYS A 44 8.09 -8.98 4.79
CA CYS A 44 7.21 -7.84 5.00
C CYS A 44 7.09 -7.01 3.71
N SER A 45 5.87 -6.65 3.34
CA SER A 45 5.58 -5.70 2.25
C SER A 45 5.39 -4.27 2.79
N PRO A 46 5.46 -3.22 1.96
CA PRO A 46 5.13 -1.86 2.40
C PRO A 46 3.78 -1.78 3.11
N GLN A 47 2.79 -2.55 2.64
CA GLN A 47 1.48 -2.61 3.28
C GLN A 47 1.51 -3.20 4.70
N ASN A 48 2.40 -4.17 4.98
CA ASN A 48 2.59 -4.68 6.33
C ASN A 48 3.08 -3.55 7.26
N PHE A 49 3.97 -2.66 6.78
CA PHE A 49 4.44 -1.51 7.54
C PHE A 49 3.31 -0.51 7.84
N ALA A 50 2.40 -0.27 6.89
CA ALA A 50 1.23 0.58 7.12
C ALA A 50 0.29 0.00 8.19
N GLY A 51 0.14 -1.32 8.27
CA GLY A 51 -0.71 -1.99 9.28
C GLY A 51 -0.24 -1.82 10.72
N TYR A 52 1.04 -1.55 10.95
CA TYR A 52 1.58 -1.20 12.28
C TYR A 52 1.32 0.27 12.65
N LYS A 53 0.92 1.10 11.70
CA LYS A 53 0.63 2.53 11.92
C LYS A 53 -0.87 2.73 12.05
N LYS A 54 -1.30 3.68 12.89
CA LYS A 54 -2.72 4.08 13.02
C LYS A 54 -3.20 4.96 11.86
N ASN A 55 -2.50 4.93 10.73
CA ASN A 55 -2.76 5.78 9.58
C ASN A 55 -3.64 5.05 8.56
N ILE A 56 -4.95 5.17 8.76
CA ILE A 56 -5.99 4.51 7.95
C ILE A 56 -5.93 4.99 6.50
N GLU A 57 -5.66 6.27 6.27
CA GLU A 57 -5.59 6.87 4.92
C GLU A 57 -4.46 6.25 4.10
N LEU A 58 -3.28 6.08 4.69
CA LEU A 58 -2.14 5.43 4.04
C LEU A 58 -2.43 3.96 3.72
N ALA A 59 -3.13 3.26 4.62
CA ALA A 59 -3.54 1.88 4.38
C ALA A 59 -4.55 1.76 3.23
N ILE A 60 -5.52 2.70 3.14
CA ILE A 60 -6.49 2.78 2.04
C ILE A 60 -5.76 3.05 0.72
N LEU A 61 -4.85 4.03 0.67
CA LEU A 61 -4.12 4.38 -0.55
C LEU A 61 -3.32 3.20 -1.13
N LEU A 62 -2.67 2.41 -0.27
CA LEU A 62 -1.95 1.19 -0.67
C LEU A 62 -2.91 0.07 -1.09
N LEU A 63 -4.07 -0.06 -0.43
CA LEU A 63 -5.11 -1.02 -0.79
C LEU A 63 -5.67 -0.72 -2.19
N GLU A 64 -6.10 0.51 -2.46
CA GLU A 64 -6.71 0.89 -3.74
C GLU A 64 -5.85 0.53 -4.95
N LYS A 65 -4.52 0.72 -4.86
CA LYS A 65 -3.60 0.36 -5.95
C LYS A 65 -3.35 -1.15 -6.07
N ASN A 66 -3.46 -1.92 -4.99
CA ASN A 66 -3.37 -3.38 -5.04
C ASN A 66 -4.67 -4.00 -5.60
N ILE A 67 -5.82 -3.39 -5.30
CA ILE A 67 -7.15 -3.79 -5.77
C ILE A 67 -7.34 -3.45 -7.25
N SER A 68 -6.85 -2.29 -7.71
CA SER A 68 -6.85 -1.93 -9.13
C SER A 68 -6.11 -2.96 -10.01
N LYS A 69 -5.14 -3.71 -9.46
CA LYS A 69 -4.46 -4.80 -10.17
C LYS A 69 -5.14 -6.17 -10.03
N LYS A 70 -6.01 -6.35 -9.03
CA LYS A 70 -6.74 -7.59 -8.75
C LYS A 70 -8.24 -7.32 -8.89
N GLY A 71 -8.73 -7.35 -10.13
CA GLY A 71 -10.13 -7.14 -10.47
C GLY A 71 -11.12 -7.72 -9.45
N ASP A 72 -12.04 -6.85 -9.04
CA ASP A 72 -13.42 -7.15 -8.66
C ASP A 72 -13.74 -7.77 -7.29
N LYS A 73 -12.79 -8.32 -6.52
CA LYS A 73 -13.16 -8.98 -5.23
C LYS A 73 -12.93 -8.17 -3.96
N ALA A 74 -12.08 -7.15 -3.98
CA ALA A 74 -11.66 -6.45 -2.77
C ALA A 74 -12.46 -5.17 -2.45
N MET A 75 -13.32 -4.72 -3.36
CA MET A 75 -14.25 -3.60 -3.09
C MET A 75 -15.22 -3.92 -1.93
N ASN A 76 -15.44 -5.21 -1.62
CA ASN A 76 -16.24 -5.66 -0.48
C ASN A 76 -15.61 -5.36 0.90
N LEU A 77 -14.28 -5.33 1.03
CA LEU A 77 -13.65 -5.14 2.34
C LEU A 77 -13.72 -3.67 2.79
N ILE A 78 -13.57 -2.73 1.86
CA ILE A 78 -13.66 -1.29 2.16
C ILE A 78 -15.11 -0.90 2.50
N GLN A 79 -16.12 -1.43 1.81
CA GLN A 79 -17.53 -1.23 2.18
C GLN A 79 -17.89 -1.83 3.54
N THR A 80 -17.34 -3.00 3.88
CA THR A 80 -17.63 -3.67 5.16
C THR A 80 -17.06 -2.91 6.36
N ILE A 81 -15.92 -2.24 6.19
CA ILE A 81 -15.25 -1.51 7.29
C ILE A 81 -15.77 -0.06 7.40
N SER A 82 -16.24 0.55 6.30
CA SER A 82 -16.71 1.94 6.28
C SER A 82 -18.15 2.17 6.79
N GLY A 83 -18.90 1.12 7.14
CA GLY A 83 -20.17 1.27 7.87
C GLY A 83 -21.29 2.03 7.14
N THR A 84 -21.36 2.03 5.81
CA THR A 84 -22.54 2.54 5.09
C THR A 84 -23.58 1.45 4.90
N LYS A 85 -24.54 1.44 5.82
CA LYS A 85 -25.89 0.94 5.56
C LYS A 85 -26.48 1.75 4.39
N ALA A 86 -26.57 1.16 3.21
CA ALA A 86 -27.51 1.60 2.18
C ALA A 86 -28.16 0.36 1.56
N LEU A 87 -29.31 0.01 2.14
CA LEU A 87 -30.33 -0.78 1.49
C LEU A 87 -30.74 -0.10 0.18
N ARG A 88 -30.47 -0.74 -0.96
CA ARG A 88 -31.50 -1.16 -1.94
C ARG A 88 -30.87 -1.92 -3.09
#